data_AF-A0A419IWT0-F1
#
_entry.id   AF-A0A419IWT0-F1
#
_cell.length_a   1.000
_cell.length_b   1.000
_cell.length_c   1.000
_cell.angle_alpha   90.00
_cell.angle_beta   90.00
_cell.angle_gamma   90.00
#
_symmetry.space_group_name_H-M   'P 1'
#
loop_
_entity.id
_entity.type
_entity.pdbx_description
1 polymer ?
#
loop_
_entity_poly.entity_id
_entity_poly.type
_entity_poly.pdbx_seq_one_letter_code
_entity_poly.pdbx_strand_id
1 'polypeptide(L)'
;MAMTQKRRRKPIFMLIAFLIGLSFLVSAYVSARKQADEAKFLPPRRNTSEIQYTIGKNVTLEAVIGDLAYYDFIQDKEAFRHALEFTFDATAGDANSLRIGSNTIDREATYTISQSMSAWEISRILLNEGTHQDCDHGCPDSNFMPQLLPGGDLAPTIAEKYAWVETYEDCVKAIGADGGQLSSEQYFQHTGIRTCVSPDQRQFTQGKEGSTEFVGG
;
A
#
# COMPACT_ATOMS: atom_id res chain seq x y z
N MET A 1 25.71 -0.80 83.77
CA MET A 1 26.11 -1.52 82.54
C MET A 1 24.98 -1.42 81.53
N ALA A 2 25.17 -0.66 80.45
CA ALA A 2 24.20 -0.58 79.35
C ALA A 2 24.84 -1.17 78.09
N MET A 3 24.43 -2.37 77.70
CA MET A 3 24.80 -2.97 76.42
C MET A 3 23.83 -2.49 75.35
N THR A 4 24.29 -1.61 74.47
CA THR A 4 23.55 -1.15 73.29
C THR A 4 23.65 -2.22 72.18
N GLN A 5 22.57 -2.99 72.01
CA GLN A 5 22.46 -4.01 70.97
C GLN A 5 22.27 -3.35 69.59
N LYS A 6 23.35 -3.25 68.82
CA LYS A 6 23.38 -2.73 67.43
C LYS A 6 22.63 -3.69 66.49
N ARG A 7 21.31 -3.50 66.34
CA ARG A 7 20.44 -4.33 65.48
C ARG A 7 20.95 -4.33 64.02
N ARG A 8 21.34 -5.50 63.52
CA ARG A 8 21.65 -5.80 62.11
C ARG A 8 20.38 -5.69 61.25
N ARG A 9 20.01 -4.47 60.82
CA ARG A 9 18.89 -4.23 59.90
C ARG A 9 19.24 -4.38 58.40
N LYS A 10 20.52 -4.58 58.07
CA LYS A 10 21.04 -4.56 56.68
C LYS A 10 20.45 -5.60 55.69
N PRO A 11 20.13 -6.86 56.06
CA PRO A 11 19.68 -7.85 55.07
C PRO A 11 18.25 -7.60 54.58
N ILE A 12 17.38 -7.06 55.44
CA ILE A 12 15.98 -6.75 55.09
C ILE A 12 15.92 -5.57 54.11
N PHE A 13 16.74 -4.53 54.33
CA PHE A 13 16.81 -3.39 53.40
C PHE A 13 17.37 -3.77 52.02
N MET A 14 18.37 -4.67 51.94
CA MET A 14 18.84 -5.18 50.65
C MET A 14 17.79 -5.99 49.92
N LEU A 15 17.03 -6.85 50.63
CA LEU A 15 15.96 -7.62 50.04
C LEU A 15 14.85 -6.72 49.48
N ILE A 16 14.44 -5.70 50.24
CA ILE A 16 13.43 -4.72 49.79
C ILE A 16 13.93 -3.94 48.57
N ALA A 17 15.17 -3.45 48.59
CA ALA A 17 15.75 -2.74 47.43
C ALA A 17 15.83 -3.63 46.18
N PHE A 18 16.17 -4.91 46.36
CA PHE A 18 16.19 -5.89 45.27
C PHE A 18 14.79 -6.15 44.70
N LEU A 19 13.78 -6.35 45.55
CA LEU A 19 12.39 -6.55 45.11
C LEU A 19 11.82 -5.33 44.38
N ILE A 20 12.14 -4.12 44.86
CA ILE A 20 11.76 -2.87 44.19
C ILE A 20 12.46 -2.79 42.82
N GLY A 21 13.76 -3.06 42.75
CA GLY A 21 14.51 -3.08 41.49
C GLY A 21 13.94 -4.10 40.49
N LEU A 22 13.59 -5.30 40.95
CA LEU A 22 12.96 -6.33 40.12
C LEU A 22 11.57 -5.89 39.62
N SER A 23 10.77 -5.27 40.48
CA SER A 23 9.47 -4.71 40.09
C SER A 23 9.62 -3.67 38.98
N PHE A 24 10.59 -2.75 39.09
CA PHE A 24 10.85 -1.76 38.05
C PHE A 24 11.26 -2.40 36.72
N LEU A 25 12.11 -3.43 36.75
CA LEU A 25 12.51 -4.15 35.54
C LEU A 25 11.34 -4.88 34.87
N VAL A 26 10.49 -5.55 35.66
CA VAL A 26 9.29 -6.23 35.14
C VAL A 26 8.32 -5.21 34.55
N SER A 27 8.06 -4.10 35.23
CA SER A 27 7.19 -3.03 34.71
C SER A 27 7.74 -2.45 33.39
N ALA A 28 9.04 -2.14 33.32
CA ALA A 28 9.67 -1.64 32.11
C ALA A 28 9.55 -2.63 30.93
N TYR A 29 9.77 -3.92 31.19
CA TYR A 29 9.63 -4.98 30.19
C TYR A 29 8.18 -5.09 29.67
N VAL A 30 7.20 -5.09 30.57
CA VAL A 30 5.77 -5.16 30.22
C VAL A 30 5.36 -3.92 29.42
N SER A 31 5.79 -2.73 29.83
CA SER A 31 5.52 -1.49 29.09
C SER A 31 6.13 -1.50 27.69
N ALA A 32 7.37 -1.97 27.54
CA ALA A 32 8.01 -2.08 26.23
C ALA A 32 7.30 -3.07 25.30
N ARG A 33 6.88 -4.22 25.84
CA ARG A 33 6.04 -5.20 25.11
C ARG A 33 4.74 -4.58 24.64
N LYS A 34 4.04 -3.87 25.52
CA LYS A 34 2.77 -3.22 25.19
C LYS A 34 2.94 -2.19 24.07
N GLN A 35 3.99 -1.36 24.13
CA GLN A 35 4.28 -0.41 23.06
C GLN A 35 4.58 -1.09 21.73
N ALA A 36 5.34 -2.19 21.74
CA ALA A 36 5.63 -2.96 20.54
C ALA A 36 4.37 -3.59 19.92
N ASP A 37 3.42 -4.03 20.74
CA ASP A 37 2.16 -4.58 20.26
C ASP A 37 1.23 -3.49 19.71
N GLU A 38 1.17 -2.32 20.36
CA GLU A 38 0.43 -1.16 19.84
C GLU A 38 1.02 -0.62 18.53
N ALA A 39 2.35 -0.68 18.37
CA ALA A 39 3.04 -0.20 17.18
C ALA A 39 2.58 -0.89 15.88
N LYS A 40 2.15 -2.17 15.97
CA LYS A 40 1.67 -2.95 14.82
C LYS A 40 0.40 -2.39 14.17
N PHE A 41 -0.37 -1.60 14.93
CA PHE A 41 -1.61 -0.98 14.45
C PHE A 41 -1.40 0.45 13.95
N LEU A 42 -0.21 1.03 14.17
CA LEU A 42 0.08 2.39 13.73
C LEU A 42 0.23 2.47 12.21
N PRO A 43 0.02 3.66 11.62
CA PRO A 43 0.29 3.85 10.20
C PRO A 43 1.78 3.62 9.89
N PRO A 44 2.11 2.90 8.81
CA PRO A 44 3.49 2.67 8.39
C PRO A 44 4.18 3.95 7.90
N ARG A 45 3.43 4.92 7.36
CA ARG A 45 3.96 6.17 6.80
C ARG A 45 3.21 7.38 7.35
N ARG A 46 3.73 8.58 7.06
CA ARG A 46 3.11 9.85 7.45
C ARG A 46 2.88 10.72 6.23
N ASN A 47 1.77 11.47 6.22
CA ASN A 47 1.43 12.45 5.18
C ASN A 47 1.42 11.86 3.75
N THR A 48 0.80 10.69 3.57
CA THR A 48 0.65 10.05 2.25
C THR A 48 -0.70 10.39 1.64
N SER A 49 -0.74 10.48 0.32
CA SER A 49 -1.97 10.70 -0.43
C SER A 49 -2.97 9.55 -0.24
N GLU A 50 -4.24 9.86 -0.41
CA GLU A 50 -5.30 8.87 -0.54
C GLU A 50 -5.24 8.19 -1.90
N ILE A 51 -5.51 6.88 -1.91
CA ILE A 51 -5.41 5.99 -3.06
C ILE A 51 -6.65 5.12 -3.08
N GLN A 52 -7.15 4.84 -4.27
CA GLN A 52 -8.26 3.91 -4.44
C GLN A 52 -7.75 2.47 -4.43
N TYR A 53 -8.35 1.65 -3.58
CA TYR A 53 -8.12 0.21 -3.49
C TYR A 53 -9.40 -0.53 -3.86
N THR A 54 -9.33 -1.33 -4.92
CA THR A 54 -10.47 -2.08 -5.46
C THR A 54 -10.34 -3.55 -5.10
N ILE A 55 -11.39 -4.12 -4.51
CA ILE A 55 -11.51 -5.55 -4.23
C ILE A 55 -12.35 -6.19 -5.33
N GLY A 56 -11.72 -7.01 -6.18
CA GLY A 56 -12.41 -7.72 -7.25
C GLY A 56 -13.29 -8.90 -6.77
N LYS A 57 -14.16 -9.38 -7.66
CA LYS A 57 -15.14 -10.45 -7.44
C LYS A 57 -14.58 -11.76 -6.85
N ASN A 58 -13.38 -12.16 -7.29
CA ASN A 58 -12.77 -13.44 -6.92
C ASN A 58 -11.63 -13.29 -5.90
N VAL A 59 -11.46 -12.10 -5.32
CA VAL A 59 -10.42 -11.83 -4.34
C VAL A 59 -10.77 -12.55 -3.02
N THR A 60 -9.74 -13.02 -2.31
CA THR A 60 -9.88 -13.64 -0.98
C THR A 60 -9.45 -12.66 0.10
N LEU A 61 -9.90 -12.88 1.34
CA LEU A 61 -9.47 -12.07 2.48
C LEU A 61 -7.94 -12.08 2.65
N GLU A 62 -7.30 -13.24 2.45
CA GLU A 62 -5.83 -13.35 2.51
C GLU A 62 -5.12 -12.56 1.43
N ALA A 63 -5.71 -12.48 0.22
CA ALA A 63 -5.19 -11.64 -0.84
C ALA A 63 -5.29 -10.16 -0.49
N VAL A 64 -6.41 -9.71 0.10
CA VAL A 64 -6.56 -8.33 0.58
C VAL A 64 -5.51 -7.99 1.63
N ILE A 65 -5.39 -8.82 2.67
CA ILE A 65 -4.39 -8.62 3.73
C ILE A 65 -2.96 -8.70 3.16
N GLY A 66 -2.75 -9.59 2.18
CA GLY A 66 -1.49 -9.75 1.46
C GLY A 66 -1.08 -8.49 0.69
N ASP A 67 -1.99 -7.94 -0.12
CA ASP A 67 -1.79 -6.74 -0.91
C ASP A 67 -1.48 -5.54 -0.01
N LEU A 68 -2.31 -5.31 1.02
CA LEU A 68 -2.11 -4.19 1.95
C LEU A 68 -0.78 -4.28 2.70
N ALA A 69 -0.31 -5.49 3.01
CA ALA A 69 1.02 -5.66 3.60
C ALA A 69 2.15 -5.47 2.57
N TYR A 70 1.96 -5.92 1.34
CA TYR A 70 2.97 -5.84 0.28
C TYR A 70 3.24 -4.39 -0.18
N TYR A 71 2.20 -3.54 -0.13
CA TYR A 71 2.26 -2.14 -0.50
C TYR A 71 2.36 -1.20 0.73
N ASP A 72 2.82 -1.69 1.89
CA ASP A 72 3.02 -0.90 3.11
C ASP A 72 1.81 -0.04 3.52
N PHE A 73 0.58 -0.59 3.45
CA PHE A 73 -0.59 0.01 4.09
C PHE A 73 -0.77 -0.49 5.53
N ILE A 74 -0.26 -1.69 5.83
CA ILE A 74 -0.29 -2.29 7.18
C ILE A 74 1.09 -2.82 7.56
N GLN A 75 1.42 -2.77 8.85
CA GLN A 75 2.72 -3.24 9.35
C GLN A 75 2.72 -4.74 9.68
N ASP A 76 1.58 -5.29 10.08
CA ASP A 76 1.46 -6.67 10.56
C ASP A 76 0.10 -7.25 10.14
N LYS A 77 0.14 -8.41 9.47
CA LYS A 77 -1.04 -9.07 8.91
C LYS A 77 -1.99 -9.59 9.99
N GLU A 78 -1.45 -10.11 11.10
CA GLU A 78 -2.25 -10.65 12.19
C GLU A 78 -2.88 -9.54 13.02
N ALA A 79 -2.13 -8.46 13.25
CA ALA A 79 -2.68 -7.24 13.86
C ALA A 79 -3.81 -6.66 13.01
N PHE A 80 -3.65 -6.59 11.68
CA PHE A 80 -4.70 -6.10 10.80
C PHE A 80 -5.91 -7.03 10.75
N ARG A 81 -5.71 -8.35 10.73
CA ARG A 81 -6.82 -9.31 10.89
C ARG A 81 -7.58 -9.06 12.19
N HIS A 82 -6.85 -8.88 13.29
CA HIS A 82 -7.46 -8.53 14.57
C HIS A 82 -8.24 -7.21 14.49
N ALA A 83 -7.71 -6.20 13.80
CA ALA A 83 -8.42 -4.94 13.61
C ALA A 83 -9.73 -5.12 12.82
N LEU A 84 -9.74 -5.98 11.79
CA LEU A 84 -10.93 -6.31 11.01
C LEU A 84 -11.99 -7.07 11.82
N GLU A 85 -11.58 -7.97 12.72
CA GLU A 85 -12.51 -8.73 13.57
C GLU A 85 -13.17 -7.88 14.66
N PHE A 86 -12.48 -6.85 15.15
CA PHE A 86 -12.89 -6.08 16.33
C PHE A 86 -13.34 -4.65 16.00
N THR A 87 -13.23 -4.21 14.75
CA THR A 87 -13.88 -2.98 14.29
C THR A 87 -15.37 -3.22 14.09
N PHE A 88 -16.20 -2.22 14.41
CA PHE A 88 -17.64 -2.30 14.20
C PHE A 88 -17.97 -2.28 12.70
N ASP A 89 -18.73 -3.28 12.27
CA ASP A 89 -19.33 -3.38 10.95
C ASP A 89 -20.79 -2.89 11.01
N ALA A 90 -21.05 -1.74 10.41
CA ALA A 90 -22.37 -1.12 10.31
C ALA A 90 -23.10 -1.50 9.02
N THR A 91 -22.41 -2.10 8.06
CA THR A 91 -22.91 -2.41 6.71
C THR A 91 -22.66 -3.87 6.40
N ALA A 92 -23.33 -4.74 7.16
CA ALA A 92 -23.21 -6.17 6.97
C ALA A 92 -23.54 -6.55 5.51
N GLY A 93 -22.54 -7.06 4.82
CA GLY A 93 -22.57 -7.43 3.42
C GLY A 93 -23.39 -8.69 3.16
N ASP A 94 -23.48 -9.05 1.89
CA ASP A 94 -24.26 -10.18 1.40
C ASP A 94 -23.48 -11.52 1.47
N ALA A 95 -24.02 -12.55 0.81
CA ALA A 95 -23.37 -13.87 0.74
C ALA A 95 -22.06 -13.87 -0.07
N ASN A 96 -21.82 -12.87 -0.92
CA ASN A 96 -20.65 -12.76 -1.79
C ASN A 96 -19.53 -11.93 -1.14
N SER A 97 -19.79 -11.33 0.01
CA SER A 97 -18.84 -10.53 0.78
C SER A 97 -17.75 -11.40 1.44
N LEU A 98 -16.57 -10.82 1.64
CA LEU A 98 -15.50 -11.45 2.41
C LEU A 98 -15.88 -11.47 3.88
N ARG A 99 -15.83 -12.64 4.52
CA ARG A 99 -16.20 -12.79 5.94
C ARG A 99 -14.97 -12.84 6.84
N ILE A 100 -15.06 -12.16 7.97
CA ILE A 100 -14.06 -12.17 9.04
C ILE A 100 -14.78 -12.11 10.40
N GLY A 101 -14.86 -13.27 11.07
CA GLY A 101 -15.71 -13.40 12.26
C GLY A 101 -17.18 -13.14 11.93
N SER A 102 -17.77 -12.15 12.60
CA SER A 102 -19.13 -11.64 12.33
C SER A 102 -19.18 -10.52 11.30
N ASN A 103 -18.02 -10.00 10.89
CA ASN A 103 -17.90 -8.83 10.03
C ASN A 103 -17.72 -9.22 8.56
N THR A 104 -17.97 -8.26 7.68
CA THR A 104 -17.97 -8.42 6.24
C THR A 104 -17.30 -7.26 5.52
N ILE A 105 -16.57 -7.58 4.45
CA ILE A 105 -16.01 -6.59 3.52
C ILE A 105 -16.61 -6.89 2.14
N ASP A 106 -17.19 -5.87 1.53
CA ASP A 106 -17.79 -6.01 0.20
C ASP A 106 -16.74 -6.38 -0.86
N ARG A 107 -17.16 -7.22 -1.80
CA ARG A 107 -16.43 -7.45 -3.06
C ARG A 107 -17.02 -6.58 -4.14
N GLU A 108 -16.28 -6.42 -5.23
CA GLU A 108 -16.68 -5.54 -6.35
C GLU A 108 -16.94 -4.13 -5.81
N ALA A 109 -15.99 -3.66 -4.98
CA ALA A 109 -16.08 -2.39 -4.28
C ALA A 109 -14.72 -1.70 -4.25
N THR A 110 -14.75 -0.38 -4.32
CA THR A 110 -13.58 0.49 -4.20
C THR A 110 -13.61 1.24 -2.88
N TYR A 111 -12.43 1.37 -2.28
CA TYR A 111 -12.17 1.96 -0.98
C TYR A 111 -11.11 3.04 -1.12
N THR A 112 -11.28 4.16 -0.44
CA THR A 112 -10.27 5.22 -0.39
C THR A 112 -9.43 5.04 0.87
N ILE A 113 -8.16 4.66 0.72
CA ILE A 113 -7.25 4.39 1.84
C ILE A 113 -5.93 5.14 1.68
N SER A 114 -5.17 5.27 2.77
CA SER A 114 -3.85 5.90 2.76
C SER A 114 -2.88 5.16 3.68
N GLN A 115 -1.59 5.14 3.33
CA GLN A 115 -0.53 4.55 4.16
C GLN A 115 -0.29 5.34 5.47
N SER A 116 -0.93 6.51 5.62
CA SER A 116 -0.94 7.29 6.86
C SER A 116 -2.12 6.96 7.76
N MET A 117 -2.97 6.01 7.37
CA MET A 117 -4.05 5.48 8.21
C MET A 117 -3.55 4.30 9.05
N SER A 118 -4.02 4.23 10.29
CA SER A 118 -3.82 3.09 11.17
C SER A 118 -4.56 1.85 10.65
N ALA A 119 -4.16 0.67 11.14
CA ALA A 119 -4.87 -0.58 10.87
C ALA A 119 -6.37 -0.47 11.19
N TRP A 120 -6.71 0.19 12.31
CA TRP A 120 -8.10 0.41 12.73
C TRP A 120 -8.89 1.31 11.76
N GLU A 121 -8.26 2.36 11.24
CA GLU A 121 -8.90 3.26 10.26
C GLU A 121 -9.13 2.56 8.93
N ILE A 122 -8.13 1.81 8.44
CA ILE A 122 -8.27 1.01 7.22
C ILE A 122 -9.36 -0.05 7.42
N SER A 123 -9.39 -0.75 8.56
CA SER A 123 -10.46 -1.72 8.87
C SER A 123 -11.84 -1.07 8.87
N ARG A 124 -11.98 0.12 9.47
CA ARG A 124 -13.25 0.87 9.46
C ARG A 124 -13.71 1.16 8.03
N ILE A 125 -12.79 1.62 7.18
CA ILE A 125 -13.10 1.95 5.77
C ILE A 125 -13.51 0.68 5.01
N LEU A 126 -12.75 -0.40 5.12
CA LEU A 126 -13.07 -1.65 4.41
C LEU A 126 -14.42 -2.24 4.83
N LEU A 127 -14.78 -2.10 6.11
CA LEU A 127 -16.02 -2.63 6.65
C LEU A 127 -17.25 -1.75 6.37
N ASN A 128 -17.08 -0.44 6.11
CA ASN A 128 -18.20 0.50 6.14
C ASN A 128 -18.30 1.47 4.95
N GLU A 129 -17.25 1.64 4.16
CA GLU A 129 -17.11 2.75 3.20
C GLU A 129 -16.88 2.25 1.76
N GLY A 130 -17.23 1.00 1.47
CA GLY A 130 -17.14 0.41 0.14
C GLY A 130 -18.09 1.09 -0.85
N THR A 131 -17.55 1.56 -1.98
CA THR A 131 -18.37 2.02 -3.10
C THR A 131 -18.42 0.93 -4.15
N HIS A 132 -19.62 0.36 -4.38
CA HIS A 132 -19.81 -0.70 -5.36
C HIS A 132 -19.32 -0.27 -6.75
N GLN A 133 -18.59 -1.17 -7.39
CA GLN A 133 -18.07 -1.04 -8.73
C GLN A 133 -18.57 -2.22 -9.55
N ASP A 134 -19.41 -1.93 -10.54
CA ASP A 134 -19.86 -2.94 -11.49
C ASP A 134 -18.66 -3.40 -12.35
N CYS A 135 -18.28 -4.66 -12.16
CA CYS A 135 -17.17 -5.31 -12.87
C CYS A 135 -17.67 -6.25 -13.98
N ASP A 136 -18.90 -6.13 -14.46
CA ASP A 136 -19.47 -7.00 -15.51
C ASP A 136 -18.71 -6.91 -16.85
N HIS A 137 -17.93 -5.84 -17.06
CA HIS A 137 -17.04 -5.67 -18.22
C HIS A 137 -15.55 -5.78 -17.88
N GLY A 138 -15.23 -6.34 -16.70
CA GLY A 138 -13.89 -6.46 -16.16
C GLY A 138 -13.60 -5.38 -15.11
N CYS A 139 -13.02 -5.78 -13.98
CA CYS A 139 -12.41 -4.82 -13.04
C CYS A 139 -11.09 -4.29 -13.64
N PRO A 140 -10.57 -3.14 -13.16
CA PRO A 140 -9.24 -2.67 -13.54
C PRO A 140 -8.17 -3.75 -13.29
N ASP A 141 -7.15 -3.83 -14.16
CA ASP A 141 -6.06 -4.81 -14.05
C ASP A 141 -5.24 -4.64 -12.76
N SER A 142 -5.28 -3.44 -12.15
CA SER A 142 -4.61 -3.11 -10.90
C SER A 142 -5.64 -2.92 -9.78
N ASN A 143 -5.37 -3.49 -8.60
CA ASN A 143 -6.17 -3.26 -7.40
C ASN A 143 -5.95 -1.86 -6.80
N PHE A 144 -4.90 -1.14 -7.20
CA PHE A 144 -4.60 0.20 -6.71
C PHE A 144 -4.64 1.23 -7.84
N MET A 145 -5.26 2.37 -7.57
CA MET A 145 -5.29 3.52 -8.47
C MET A 145 -4.98 4.82 -7.70
N PRO A 146 -3.87 5.51 -8.02
CA PRO A 146 -2.82 5.14 -9.00
C PRO A 146 -2.08 3.83 -8.65
N GLN A 147 -1.41 3.25 -9.65
CA GLN A 147 -0.62 2.03 -9.46
C GLN A 147 0.55 2.26 -8.50
N LEU A 148 0.90 1.23 -7.74
CA LEU A 148 1.96 1.26 -6.73
C LEU A 148 3.10 0.30 -7.06
N LEU A 149 4.31 0.69 -6.66
CA LEU A 149 5.46 -0.19 -6.57
C LEU A 149 5.44 -0.98 -5.26
N PRO A 150 6.16 -2.12 -5.18
CA PRO A 150 6.35 -2.82 -3.90
C PRO A 150 6.89 -1.86 -2.83
N GLY A 151 6.32 -1.90 -1.62
CA GLY A 151 6.57 -0.89 -0.58
C GLY A 151 5.66 0.36 -0.69
N GLY A 152 4.79 0.42 -1.68
CA GLY A 152 3.69 1.39 -1.79
C GLY A 152 4.08 2.80 -2.25
N ASP A 153 5.24 2.96 -2.89
CA ASP A 153 5.55 4.19 -3.63
C ASP A 153 4.71 4.26 -4.90
N LEU A 154 4.35 5.47 -5.34
CA LEU A 154 3.64 5.66 -6.61
C LEU A 154 4.48 5.11 -7.76
N ALA A 155 3.88 4.27 -8.59
CA ALA A 155 4.50 3.88 -9.85
C ALA A 155 4.63 5.12 -10.75
N PRO A 156 5.75 5.27 -11.49
CA PRO A 156 5.90 6.38 -12.41
C PRO A 156 4.79 6.33 -13.47
N THR A 157 4.27 7.49 -13.82
CA THR A 157 3.34 7.63 -14.94
C THR A 157 4.01 7.21 -16.25
N ILE A 158 3.23 6.87 -17.28
CA ILE A 158 3.76 6.57 -18.62
C ILE A 158 4.63 7.73 -19.13
N ALA A 159 4.20 8.98 -18.92
CA ALA A 159 4.98 10.16 -19.30
C ALA A 159 6.33 10.23 -18.56
N GLU A 160 6.37 10.00 -17.24
CA GLU A 160 7.63 10.00 -16.46
C GLU A 160 8.54 8.85 -16.86
N LYS A 161 7.99 7.65 -17.09
CA LYS A 161 8.73 6.46 -17.52
C LYS A 161 9.44 6.68 -18.85
N TYR A 162 8.82 7.43 -19.76
CA TYR A 162 9.34 7.72 -21.10
C TYR A 162 9.92 9.13 -21.26
N ALA A 163 10.16 9.86 -20.15
CA ALA A 163 10.73 11.20 -20.19
C ALA A 163 12.12 11.26 -20.87
N TRP A 164 12.86 10.14 -20.88
CA TRP A 164 14.16 10.01 -21.56
C TRP A 164 14.04 9.92 -23.09
N VAL A 165 12.84 9.73 -23.64
CA VAL A 165 12.62 9.64 -25.09
C VAL A 165 12.60 11.04 -25.67
N GLU A 166 13.69 11.43 -26.32
CA GLU A 166 13.87 12.77 -26.92
C GLU A 166 14.00 12.71 -28.45
N THR A 167 14.34 11.55 -29.00
CA THR A 167 14.64 11.36 -30.43
C THR A 167 13.83 10.22 -31.05
N TYR A 168 13.83 10.16 -32.40
CA TYR A 168 13.23 9.04 -33.14
C TYR A 168 13.89 7.71 -32.75
N GLU A 169 15.23 7.68 -32.65
CA GLU A 169 15.99 6.49 -32.29
C GLU A 169 15.66 5.99 -30.88
N ASP A 170 15.40 6.91 -29.95
CA ASP A 170 14.97 6.56 -28.59
C ASP A 170 13.53 6.05 -28.59
N CYS A 171 12.65 6.66 -29.38
CA CYS A 171 11.28 6.19 -29.54
C CYS A 171 11.24 4.74 -30.08
N VAL A 172 12.06 4.41 -31.07
CA VAL A 172 12.16 3.03 -31.60
C VAL A 172 12.56 2.04 -30.51
N LYS A 173 13.48 2.42 -29.61
CA LYS A 173 13.89 1.57 -28.46
C LYS A 173 12.80 1.48 -27.39
N ALA A 174 11.95 2.49 -27.27
CA ALA A 174 10.90 2.57 -26.27
C ALA A 174 9.68 1.69 -26.60
N ILE A 175 9.53 1.23 -27.85
CA ILE A 175 8.44 0.35 -28.28
C ILE A 175 8.52 -0.99 -27.54
N GLY A 176 7.41 -1.41 -26.95
CA GLY A 176 7.36 -2.64 -26.17
C GLY A 176 6.00 -2.94 -25.57
N ALA A 177 5.99 -3.50 -24.36
CA ALA A 177 4.78 -3.94 -23.68
C ALA A 177 3.81 -2.79 -23.36
N ASP A 178 4.33 -1.57 -23.14
CA ASP A 178 3.52 -0.38 -22.87
C ASP A 178 3.00 0.30 -24.16
N GLY A 179 3.25 -0.31 -25.33
CA GLY A 179 2.78 0.16 -26.63
C GLY A 179 3.87 0.85 -27.47
N GLY A 180 3.44 1.85 -28.24
CA GLY A 180 4.24 2.53 -29.25
C GLY A 180 4.12 1.89 -30.64
N GLN A 181 4.37 2.69 -31.68
CA GLN A 181 4.15 2.29 -33.07
C GLN A 181 5.16 2.93 -34.02
N LEU A 182 5.64 2.16 -35.00
CA LEU A 182 6.39 2.69 -36.13
C LEU A 182 5.46 2.91 -37.33
N SER A 183 5.73 3.97 -38.09
CA SER A 183 5.16 4.13 -39.43
C SER A 183 5.46 2.91 -40.30
N SER A 184 4.48 2.47 -41.09
CA SER A 184 4.65 1.32 -41.97
C SER A 184 5.69 1.57 -43.07
N GLU A 185 6.28 0.49 -43.59
CA GLU A 185 7.22 0.61 -44.70
C GLU A 185 6.57 1.20 -45.96
N GLN A 186 5.29 0.91 -46.19
CA GLN A 186 4.52 1.51 -47.28
C GLN A 186 4.39 3.04 -47.11
N TYR A 187 4.15 3.52 -45.89
CA TYR A 187 4.11 4.96 -45.62
C TYR A 187 5.47 5.62 -45.94
N PHE A 188 6.57 4.97 -45.56
CA PHE A 188 7.92 5.43 -45.88
C PHE A 188 8.17 5.46 -47.40
N GLN A 189 7.76 4.43 -48.14
CA GLN A 189 7.90 4.41 -49.60
C GLN A 189 7.15 5.54 -50.30
N HIS A 190 6.00 5.96 -49.76
CA HIS A 190 5.20 7.05 -50.33
C HIS A 190 5.69 8.45 -49.94
N THR A 191 6.17 8.63 -48.71
CA THR A 191 6.46 9.96 -48.16
C THR A 191 7.95 10.26 -48.01
N GLY A 192 8.80 9.23 -47.95
CA GLY A 192 10.20 9.32 -47.55
C GLY A 192 10.39 9.61 -46.05
N ILE A 193 9.33 9.55 -45.25
CA ILE A 193 9.35 9.92 -43.83
C ILE A 193 9.13 8.69 -42.97
N ARG A 194 9.99 8.49 -41.96
CA ARG A 194 9.74 7.53 -40.87
C ARG A 194 9.27 8.27 -39.64
N THR A 195 8.19 7.81 -39.05
CA THR A 195 7.69 8.32 -37.77
C THR A 195 7.58 7.21 -36.74
N CYS A 196 7.75 7.57 -35.48
CA CYS A 196 7.58 6.70 -34.34
C CYS A 196 6.67 7.40 -33.35
N VAL A 197 5.65 6.69 -32.86
CA VAL A 197 4.80 7.14 -31.77
C VAL A 197 5.26 6.38 -30.54
N SER A 198 5.70 7.10 -29.51
CA SER A 198 6.14 6.53 -28.25
C SER A 198 4.94 6.09 -27.40
N PRO A 199 5.15 5.23 -26.38
CA PRO A 199 4.07 4.77 -25.49
C PRO A 199 3.31 5.91 -24.78
N ASP A 200 3.97 7.04 -24.54
CA ASP A 200 3.37 8.25 -23.98
C ASP A 200 2.75 9.19 -25.03
N GLN A 201 2.45 8.68 -26.24
CA GLN A 201 1.71 9.37 -27.30
C GLN A 201 2.43 10.60 -27.90
N ARG A 202 3.76 10.65 -27.81
CA ARG A 202 4.57 11.65 -28.54
C ARG A 202 5.02 11.07 -29.88
N GLN A 203 4.93 11.86 -30.93
CA GLN A 203 5.37 11.48 -32.27
C GLN A 203 6.74 12.09 -32.60
N PHE A 204 7.66 11.24 -33.03
CA PHE A 204 9.01 11.59 -33.45
C PHE A 204 9.18 11.30 -34.93
N THR A 205 9.88 12.18 -35.65
CA THR A 205 10.20 11.99 -37.07
C THR A 205 11.70 11.77 -37.23
N GLN A 206 12.09 10.76 -37.98
CA GLN A 206 13.51 10.45 -38.20
C GLN A 206 14.25 11.66 -38.79
N GLY A 207 15.37 12.02 -38.18
CA GLY A 207 16.21 13.16 -38.60
C GLY A 207 15.65 14.54 -38.24
N LYS A 208 14.57 14.63 -37.45
CA LYS A 208 14.07 15.88 -36.86
C LYS A 208 14.23 15.86 -35.35
N GLU A 209 14.58 17.01 -34.78
CA GLU A 209 14.63 17.20 -33.34
C GLU A 209 13.23 17.46 -32.77
N GLY A 210 12.99 16.96 -31.57
CA GLY A 210 11.75 17.16 -30.83
C GLY A 210 10.61 16.25 -31.24
N SER A 211 9.48 16.41 -30.54
CA SER A 211 8.27 15.63 -30.72
C SER A 211 7.05 16.51 -30.94
N THR A 212 6.05 15.98 -31.63
CA THR A 212 4.70 16.56 -31.68
C THR A 212 3.72 15.68 -30.91
N GLU A 213 2.64 16.26 -30.39
CA GLU A 213 1.54 15.48 -29.81
C GLU A 213 0.90 14.62 -30.90
N PHE A 214 0.72 13.33 -30.64
CA PHE A 214 0.07 12.43 -31.57
C PHE A 214 -1.45 12.63 -31.53
N VAL A 215 -2.01 13.18 -32.60
CA VAL A 215 -3.47 13.28 -32.77
C VAL A 215 -3.89 12.08 -33.61
N GLY A 216 -4.47 11.06 -32.96
CA GLY A 216 -4.92 9.84 -33.62
C GLY A 216 -5.84 10.14 -34.81
N GLY A 217 -5.58 9.49 -35.95
CA GLY A 217 -6.37 9.57 -37.18
C GLY A 217 -6.98 8.24 -37.56
#